data_AF-A0A2J6QNM1-F1
#
_entry.id   AF-A0A2J6QNM1-F1
#
_cell.length_a   1.000
_cell.length_b   1.000
_cell.length_c   1.000
_cell.angle_alpha   90.00
_cell.angle_beta   90.00
_cell.angle_gamma   90.00
#
_symmetry.space_group_name_H-M   'P 1'
#
loop_
_entity.id
_entity.type
_entity.pdbx_description
1 polymer ?
#
loop_
_entity_poly.entity_id
_entity_poly.type
_entity_poly.pdbx_seq_one_letter_code
_entity_poly.pdbx_strand_id
1 'polypeptide(L)'
;MAGVDLGPPSSLSRPKMRTFQNSSEIFLLTQICLTSFGGHSTLEAKEVIRILEDAGIISCICGVGALMFYGAGRVSSNREICVPSQLKERAEALLKSEKYASSYISLPPWPFPSSASLSHTYTRFKAAAVSFYFVLVPLNNIHLPPLDSQIFDFLEANDHVSLADAIDGSDVSEEWGYQNLDLDGGIDLEWAEWKNSLILEHGGRAVFYDLCSTQYVDKRELWQSMVRRKGGRRGWTQPHELFATRFRLHGSPPPWLEESDAC
;
A
#
# COMPACT_ATOMS: atom_id res chain seq x y z
N MET A 1 -36.01 -33.23 -48.12
CA MET A 1 -36.17 -31.88 -48.71
C MET A 1 -37.30 -31.17 -47.97
N ALA A 2 -36.96 -30.18 -47.15
CA ALA A 2 -37.79 -29.05 -46.74
C ALA A 2 -36.88 -28.13 -45.93
N GLY A 3 -36.50 -26.99 -46.51
CA GLY A 3 -35.71 -25.95 -45.85
C GLY A 3 -36.58 -25.13 -44.92
N VAL A 4 -36.02 -24.71 -43.80
CA VAL A 4 -36.65 -23.76 -42.87
C VAL A 4 -36.03 -22.40 -43.14
N ASP A 5 -36.88 -21.47 -43.57
CA ASP A 5 -36.60 -20.08 -43.85
C ASP A 5 -36.53 -19.29 -42.54
N LEU A 6 -35.39 -18.63 -42.28
CA LEU A 6 -35.19 -17.76 -41.12
C LEU A 6 -35.36 -16.31 -41.57
N GLY A 7 -36.56 -15.76 -41.32
CA GLY A 7 -36.86 -14.35 -41.52
C GLY A 7 -35.98 -13.43 -40.65
N PRO A 8 -35.84 -12.15 -41.03
CA PRO A 8 -34.89 -11.23 -40.40
C PRO A 8 -35.33 -10.77 -39.01
N PRO A 9 -34.38 -10.44 -38.11
CA PRO A 9 -34.69 -10.10 -36.72
C PRO A 9 -35.36 -8.73 -36.59
N SER A 10 -36.38 -8.68 -35.74
CA SER A 10 -37.13 -7.50 -35.36
C SER A 10 -36.26 -6.49 -34.59
N SER A 11 -36.42 -5.21 -34.94
CA SER A 11 -35.72 -4.09 -34.33
C SER A 11 -36.14 -3.88 -32.87
N LEU A 12 -35.24 -4.17 -31.94
CA LEU A 12 -35.35 -3.76 -30.53
C LEU A 12 -35.14 -2.25 -30.41
N SER A 13 -36.18 -1.54 -29.99
CA SER A 13 -36.15 -0.10 -29.70
C SER A 13 -35.27 0.19 -28.49
N ARG A 14 -34.28 1.07 -28.66
CA ARG A 14 -33.42 1.56 -27.55
C ARG A 14 -34.26 2.39 -26.57
N PRO A 15 -34.06 2.27 -25.24
CA PRO A 15 -34.67 3.19 -24.29
C PRO A 15 -34.10 4.60 -24.46
N LYS A 16 -34.99 5.60 -24.54
CA LYS A 16 -34.63 7.01 -24.61
C LYS A 16 -33.87 7.41 -23.33
N MET A 17 -32.64 7.90 -23.49
CA MET A 17 -31.92 8.62 -22.46
C MET A 17 -32.78 9.79 -21.95
N ARG A 18 -33.07 9.81 -20.65
CA ARG A 18 -33.57 11.02 -19.99
C ARG A 18 -32.42 12.01 -19.92
N THR A 19 -32.55 13.12 -20.62
CA THR A 19 -31.74 14.31 -20.42
C THR A 19 -32.08 14.92 -19.06
N PHE A 20 -31.11 14.94 -18.15
CA PHE A 20 -31.21 15.66 -16.88
C PHE A 20 -31.07 17.16 -17.16
N GLN A 21 -32.09 17.93 -16.77
CA GLN A 21 -32.26 19.34 -17.13
C GLN A 21 -32.07 20.32 -15.95
N ASN A 22 -31.29 19.95 -14.92
CA ASN A 22 -30.95 20.87 -13.83
C ASN A 22 -29.42 20.95 -13.63
N SER A 23 -28.88 22.13 -13.94
CA SER A 23 -27.46 22.49 -13.80
C SER A 23 -26.98 22.58 -12.34
N SER A 24 -27.88 22.61 -11.37
CA SER A 24 -27.58 22.67 -9.94
C SER A 24 -27.30 21.31 -9.30
N GLU A 25 -27.76 20.18 -9.87
CA GLU A 25 -27.42 18.82 -9.38
C GLU A 25 -26.12 18.27 -9.98
N ILE A 26 -25.72 18.77 -11.16
CA ILE A 26 -24.47 18.37 -11.82
C ILE A 26 -23.24 18.99 -11.13
N PHE A 27 -23.41 20.15 -10.49
CA PHE A 27 -22.31 20.87 -9.85
C PHE A 27 -21.86 20.28 -8.49
N LEU A 28 -22.66 19.42 -7.87
CA LEU A 28 -22.32 18.76 -6.60
C LEU A 28 -21.62 17.40 -6.78
N LEU A 29 -21.47 16.92 -8.02
CA LEU A 29 -20.84 15.62 -8.33
C LEU A 29 -19.49 15.72 -9.06
N THR A 30 -18.97 16.93 -9.31
CA THR A 30 -17.77 17.10 -10.16
C THR A 30 -16.71 18.03 -9.57
N GLN A 31 -16.34 17.82 -8.30
CA GLN A 31 -14.98 18.19 -7.87
C GLN A 31 -14.49 17.34 -6.69
N ILE A 32 -14.45 16.00 -6.86
CA ILE A 32 -13.51 15.23 -6.04
C ILE A 32 -12.13 15.67 -6.52
N CYS A 33 -11.43 16.47 -5.71
CA CYS A 33 -10.07 16.87 -6.03
C CYS A 33 -9.20 15.61 -6.16
N LEU A 34 -8.33 15.62 -7.18
CA LEU A 34 -7.26 14.63 -7.33
C LEU A 34 -6.40 14.68 -6.07
N THR A 35 -5.96 13.53 -5.59
CA THR A 35 -5.08 13.46 -4.43
C THR A 35 -3.70 14.04 -4.76
N SER A 36 -3.02 14.55 -3.74
CA SER A 36 -1.71 15.18 -3.89
C SER A 36 -0.66 14.28 -4.56
N PHE A 37 0.38 14.89 -5.15
CA PHE A 37 1.50 14.23 -5.85
C PHE A 37 1.05 13.22 -6.91
N GLY A 38 0.22 13.66 -7.85
CA GLY A 38 -0.15 12.83 -9.00
C GLY A 38 -0.93 11.57 -8.65
N GLY A 39 -1.63 11.54 -7.50
CA GLY A 39 -2.39 10.38 -7.05
C GLY A 39 -1.82 9.70 -5.79
N HIS A 40 -0.61 10.06 -5.36
CA HIS A 40 0.05 9.40 -4.23
C HIS A 40 -0.52 9.81 -2.86
N SER A 41 -1.33 10.85 -2.77
CA SER A 41 -2.06 11.20 -1.55
C SER A 41 -1.15 11.45 -0.32
N THR A 42 0.06 11.96 -0.53
CA THR A 42 1.04 12.17 0.54
C THR A 42 0.59 13.24 1.53
N LEU A 43 0.10 14.39 1.06
CA LEU A 43 -0.35 15.47 1.96
C LEU A 43 -1.53 15.03 2.82
N GLU A 44 -2.45 14.26 2.24
CA GLU A 44 -3.62 13.73 2.93
C GLU A 44 -3.21 12.73 4.02
N ALA A 45 -2.23 11.87 3.75
CA ALA A 45 -1.69 10.95 4.75
C ALA A 45 -0.94 11.69 5.87
N LYS A 46 -0.14 12.70 5.52
CA LYS A 46 0.58 13.57 6.47
C LYS A 46 -0.37 14.32 7.38
N GLU A 47 -1.51 14.78 6.86
CA GLU A 47 -2.54 15.43 7.67
C GLU A 47 -3.16 14.48 8.69
N VAL A 48 -3.48 13.24 8.30
CA VAL A 48 -3.97 12.23 9.25
C VAL A 48 -2.94 11.94 10.35
N ILE A 49 -1.66 11.81 9.97
CA ILE A 49 -0.57 11.60 10.94
C ILE A 49 -0.49 12.76 11.92
N ARG A 50 -0.52 14.01 11.45
CA ARG A 50 -0.53 15.20 12.32
C ARG A 50 -1.70 15.21 13.30
N ILE A 51 -2.90 14.86 12.83
CA ILE A 51 -4.10 14.75 13.68
C ILE A 51 -3.90 13.73 14.81
N LEU A 52 -3.26 12.60 14.51
CA LEU A 52 -2.95 11.55 15.49
C LEU A 52 -1.84 12.01 16.46
N GLU A 53 -0.78 12.63 15.95
CA GLU A 53 0.35 13.16 16.73
C GLU A 53 -0.09 14.25 17.70
N ASP A 54 -0.94 15.19 17.26
CA ASP A 54 -1.54 16.24 18.10
C ASP A 54 -2.38 15.65 19.25
N ALA A 55 -2.90 14.43 19.08
CA ALA A 55 -3.60 13.67 20.11
C ALA A 55 -2.67 12.79 20.97
N GLY A 56 -1.35 12.86 20.76
CA GLY A 56 -0.35 12.04 21.43
C GLY A 56 -0.37 10.57 20.97
N ILE A 57 -0.77 10.31 19.73
CA ILE A 57 -0.77 8.98 19.10
C ILE A 57 0.31 8.98 18.02
N ILE A 58 1.46 8.38 18.34
CA ILE A 58 2.54 8.18 17.37
C ILE A 58 2.01 7.29 16.25
N SER A 59 2.27 7.64 14.99
CA SER A 59 1.80 6.86 13.85
C SER A 59 2.79 6.94 12.68
N CYS A 60 2.72 5.96 11.79
CA CYS A 60 3.63 5.86 10.64
C CYS A 60 2.90 5.31 9.41
N ILE A 61 3.37 5.65 8.21
CA ILE A 61 2.94 4.92 7.00
C ILE A 61 3.66 3.58 6.96
N CYS A 62 2.91 2.51 6.70
CA CYS A 62 3.44 1.16 6.54
C CYS A 62 2.98 0.50 5.24
N GLY A 63 3.49 -0.72 4.99
CA GLY A 63 3.17 -1.51 3.80
C GLY A 63 3.60 -0.83 2.50
N VAL A 64 2.82 -1.05 1.43
CA VAL A 64 3.13 -0.51 0.09
C VAL A 64 3.24 1.03 0.08
N GLY A 65 2.53 1.72 0.99
CA GLY A 65 2.59 3.17 1.07
C GLY A 65 3.97 3.70 1.47
N ALA A 66 4.70 2.94 2.29
CA ALA A 66 5.99 3.37 2.79
C ALA A 66 7.13 3.20 1.77
N LEU A 67 6.93 2.39 0.74
CA LEU A 67 7.88 2.22 -0.36
C LEU A 67 8.21 3.55 -1.08
N MET A 68 7.30 4.53 -1.02
CA MET A 68 7.55 5.87 -1.57
C MET A 68 8.70 6.60 -0.85
N PHE A 69 8.89 6.36 0.45
CA PHE A 69 10.04 6.91 1.20
C PHE A 69 11.37 6.39 0.66
N TYR A 70 11.35 5.15 0.16
CA TYR A 70 12.48 4.55 -0.54
C TYR A 70 12.49 4.90 -2.02
N GLY A 71 11.75 5.89 -2.51
CA GLY A 71 11.77 6.28 -3.93
C GLY A 71 11.09 5.29 -4.89
N ALA A 72 10.35 4.30 -4.38
CA ALA A 72 9.62 3.35 -5.21
C ALA A 72 8.18 3.83 -5.50
N GLY A 73 7.91 4.13 -6.77
CA GLY A 73 6.62 4.63 -7.25
C GLY A 73 5.57 3.53 -7.36
N ARG A 74 4.94 3.13 -6.24
CA ARG A 74 3.76 2.25 -6.24
C ARG A 74 2.48 3.04 -6.03
N VAL A 75 1.49 2.75 -6.86
CA VAL A 75 0.11 3.24 -6.66
C VAL A 75 -0.57 2.30 -5.66
N SER A 76 -1.00 2.85 -4.52
CA SER A 76 -1.91 2.14 -3.61
C SER A 76 -3.20 2.95 -3.47
N SER A 77 -4.33 2.27 -3.59
CA SER A 77 -5.65 2.87 -3.42
C SER A 77 -6.05 3.04 -1.96
N ASN A 78 -5.40 2.34 -1.02
CA ASN A 78 -5.57 2.48 0.42
C ASN A 78 -4.20 2.68 1.09
N ARG A 79 -4.07 3.71 1.93
CA ARG A 79 -2.89 3.87 2.80
C ARG A 79 -3.06 3.12 4.10
N GLU A 80 -2.02 2.39 4.50
CA GLU A 80 -1.95 1.76 5.81
C GLU A 80 -1.19 2.68 6.75
N ILE A 81 -1.85 3.08 7.85
CA ILE A 81 -1.26 3.93 8.90
C ILE A 81 -1.15 3.08 10.16
N CYS A 82 0.07 2.80 10.58
CA CYS A 82 0.38 2.08 11.79
C CYS A 82 0.07 2.95 13.02
N VAL A 83 -0.55 2.38 14.05
CA VAL A 83 -0.78 3.04 15.35
C VAL A 83 -0.50 2.05 16.49
N PRO A 84 -0.04 2.50 17.67
CA PRO A 84 0.11 1.64 18.84
C PRO A 84 -1.16 0.85 19.11
N SER A 85 -1.05 -0.47 19.23
CA SER A 85 -2.20 -1.37 19.26
C SER A 85 -3.20 -1.03 20.36
N GLN A 86 -2.70 -0.64 21.54
CA GLN A 86 -3.48 -0.19 22.69
C GLN A 86 -4.21 1.16 22.48
N LEU A 87 -3.79 1.95 21.49
CA LEU A 87 -4.39 3.24 21.15
C LEU A 87 -5.27 3.17 19.89
N LYS A 88 -5.37 2.01 19.23
CA LYS A 88 -6.11 1.87 17.96
C LYS A 88 -7.56 2.32 18.08
N GLU A 89 -8.27 1.91 19.13
CA GLU A 89 -9.68 2.29 19.34
C GLU A 89 -9.81 3.78 19.61
N ARG A 90 -8.88 4.36 20.37
CA ARG A 90 -8.81 5.81 20.62
C ARG A 90 -8.57 6.59 19.33
N ALA A 91 -7.68 6.11 18.46
CA ALA A 91 -7.40 6.71 17.17
C ALA A 91 -8.63 6.68 16.24
N GLU A 92 -9.36 5.56 16.20
CA GLU A 92 -10.61 5.47 15.44
C GLU A 92 -11.69 6.39 16.00
N ALA A 93 -11.85 6.46 17.32
CA ALA A 93 -12.82 7.33 17.97
C ALA A 93 -12.51 8.81 17.70
N LEU A 94 -11.23 9.18 17.69
CA LEU A 94 -10.78 10.53 17.34
C LEU A 94 -11.24 10.91 15.93
N LEU A 95 -10.95 10.08 14.92
CA LEU A 95 -11.32 10.34 13.53
C LEU A 95 -12.84 10.34 13.30
N LYS A 96 -13.61 9.67 14.17
CA LYS A 96 -15.08 9.65 14.16
C LYS A 96 -15.72 10.78 14.98
N SER A 97 -14.92 11.58 15.70
CA SER A 97 -15.44 12.65 16.56
C SER A 97 -16.10 13.77 15.75
N GLU A 98 -16.97 14.55 16.40
CA GLU A 98 -17.65 15.70 15.77
C GLU A 98 -16.67 16.69 15.12
N LYS A 99 -15.47 16.84 15.70
CA LYS A 99 -14.40 17.70 15.16
C LYS A 99 -14.00 17.31 13.74
N TYR A 100 -13.98 16.01 13.43
CA TYR A 100 -13.50 15.49 12.15
C TYR A 100 -14.58 14.81 11.30
N ALA A 101 -15.84 14.80 11.74
CA ALA A 101 -16.96 14.15 11.06
C ALA A 101 -17.24 14.70 9.65
N SER A 102 -16.90 15.97 9.38
CA SER A 102 -16.98 16.57 8.05
C SER A 102 -15.77 16.26 7.16
N SER A 103 -14.66 15.83 7.76
CA SER A 103 -13.38 15.58 7.09
C SER A 103 -13.20 14.12 6.70
N TYR A 104 -13.66 13.18 7.54
CA TYR A 104 -13.50 11.75 7.32
C TYR A 104 -14.80 10.98 7.46
N ILE A 105 -15.00 10.06 6.52
CA ILE A 105 -16.13 9.14 6.48
C ILE A 105 -15.63 7.77 6.87
N SER A 106 -16.20 7.19 7.94
CA SER A 106 -15.97 5.80 8.30
C SER A 106 -16.68 4.89 7.30
N LEU A 107 -15.95 3.90 6.79
CA LEU A 107 -16.42 2.89 5.86
C LEU A 107 -16.30 1.50 6.51
N PRO A 108 -17.16 0.55 6.11
CA PRO A 108 -17.00 -0.83 6.54
C PRO A 108 -15.64 -1.38 6.05
N PRO A 109 -15.12 -2.41 6.74
CA PRO A 109 -13.93 -3.13 6.29
C PRO A 109 -14.10 -3.67 4.86
N TRP A 110 -12.99 -3.88 4.15
CA TRP A 110 -13.05 -4.36 2.77
C TRP A 110 -13.49 -5.84 2.76
N PRO A 111 -14.44 -6.25 1.91
CA PRO A 111 -14.98 -7.60 1.95
C PRO A 111 -14.01 -8.66 1.40
N PHE A 112 -12.89 -8.25 0.81
CA PHE A 112 -11.91 -9.15 0.22
C PHE A 112 -10.62 -9.15 1.05
N PRO A 113 -10.06 -10.33 1.36
CA PRO A 113 -8.75 -10.44 1.97
C PRO A 113 -7.69 -9.68 1.20
N SER A 114 -6.69 -9.18 1.93
CA SER A 114 -5.49 -8.60 1.36
C SER A 114 -4.34 -9.56 1.58
N SER A 115 -3.52 -9.79 0.55
CA SER A 115 -2.41 -10.72 0.63
C SER A 115 -1.47 -10.39 1.79
N ALA A 116 -1.17 -11.39 2.62
CA ALA A 116 -0.33 -11.30 3.81
C ALA A 116 -0.73 -10.18 4.81
N SER A 117 -1.96 -9.66 4.74
CA SER A 117 -2.40 -8.49 5.51
C SER A 117 -3.80 -8.64 6.09
N LEU A 118 -3.96 -8.08 7.29
CA LEU A 118 -5.24 -7.97 7.99
C LEU A 118 -5.92 -6.62 7.74
N SER A 119 -5.40 -5.78 6.84
CA SER A 119 -5.97 -4.44 6.59
C SER A 119 -7.45 -4.47 6.18
N HIS A 120 -7.90 -5.56 5.58
CA HIS A 120 -9.29 -5.80 5.22
C HIS A 120 -10.24 -6.01 6.42
N THR A 121 -9.74 -6.29 7.63
CA THR A 121 -10.56 -6.52 8.83
C THR A 121 -10.79 -5.25 9.65
N TYR A 122 -10.04 -4.18 9.37
CA TYR A 122 -10.13 -2.93 10.13
C TYR A 122 -11.07 -1.91 9.49
N THR A 123 -11.50 -0.94 10.30
CA THR A 123 -12.30 0.19 9.82
C THR A 123 -11.52 0.96 8.77
N ARG A 124 -12.16 1.21 7.63
CA ARG A 124 -11.61 2.06 6.59
C ARG A 124 -12.11 3.47 6.75
N PHE A 125 -11.29 4.43 6.34
CA PHE A 125 -11.65 5.84 6.32
C PHE A 125 -11.49 6.38 4.91
N LYS A 126 -12.35 7.32 4.55
CA LYS A 126 -12.26 8.10 3.31
C LYS A 126 -12.26 9.58 3.67
N ALA A 127 -11.33 10.36 3.12
CA ALA A 127 -11.44 11.81 3.21
C ALA A 127 -12.64 12.32 2.38
N ALA A 128 -13.41 13.26 2.93
CA ALA A 128 -14.65 13.70 2.30
C ALA A 128 -14.44 14.44 0.98
N ALA A 129 -13.39 15.27 0.88
CA ALA A 129 -13.15 16.17 -0.25
C ALA A 129 -12.28 15.60 -1.38
N VAL A 130 -11.61 14.46 -1.16
CA VAL A 130 -10.59 13.91 -2.07
C VAL A 130 -10.71 12.40 -2.16
N SER A 131 -10.20 11.81 -3.25
CA SER A 131 -10.19 10.34 -3.43
C SER A 131 -9.07 9.67 -2.62
N PHE A 132 -9.02 9.93 -1.32
CA PHE A 132 -8.05 9.37 -0.38
C PHE A 132 -8.73 8.39 0.57
N TYR A 133 -8.19 7.18 0.64
CA TYR A 133 -8.65 6.13 1.54
C TYR A 133 -7.49 5.64 2.39
N PHE A 134 -7.77 5.35 3.65
CA PHE A 134 -6.77 4.81 4.56
C PHE A 134 -7.40 3.87 5.59
N VAL A 135 -6.54 3.13 6.26
CA VAL A 135 -6.89 2.18 7.32
C VAL A 135 -5.90 2.34 8.47
N LEU A 136 -6.41 2.30 9.70
CA LEU A 136 -5.56 2.25 10.88
C LEU A 136 -5.21 0.80 11.19
N VAL A 137 -3.93 0.47 11.16
CA VAL A 137 -3.42 -0.87 11.41
C VAL A 137 -2.74 -0.91 12.79
N PRO A 138 -3.11 -1.86 13.66
CA PRO A 138 -2.42 -2.08 14.93
C PRO A 138 -0.93 -2.39 14.72
N LEU A 139 -0.06 -1.78 15.52
CA LEU A 139 1.39 -1.93 15.43
C LEU A 139 1.87 -3.38 15.50
N ASN A 140 1.31 -4.16 16.42
CA ASN A 140 1.62 -5.59 16.57
C ASN A 140 1.34 -6.41 15.31
N ASN A 141 0.52 -5.91 14.38
CA ASN A 141 0.17 -6.59 13.15
C ASN A 141 1.09 -6.22 11.98
N ILE A 142 2.08 -5.34 12.19
CA ILE A 142 3.14 -5.03 11.24
C ILE A 142 4.42 -5.69 11.75
N HIS A 143 5.24 -6.22 10.83
CA HIS A 143 6.61 -6.61 11.16
C HIS A 143 7.43 -5.33 11.25
N LEU A 144 7.66 -4.83 12.47
CA LEU A 144 8.55 -3.69 12.73
C LEU A 144 9.66 -4.16 13.66
N PRO A 145 10.83 -4.56 13.13
CA PRO A 145 12.01 -4.82 13.91
C PRO A 145 12.54 -3.53 14.57
N PRO A 146 13.39 -3.65 15.59
CA PRO A 146 13.92 -2.51 16.34
C PRO A 146 14.92 -1.63 15.56
N LEU A 147 15.17 -1.92 14.28
CA LEU A 147 16.04 -1.14 13.39
C LEU A 147 15.16 -0.21 12.53
N ASP A 148 15.55 1.06 12.42
CA ASP A 148 14.83 2.15 11.74
C ASP A 148 14.76 2.02 10.20
N SER A 149 14.72 0.80 9.65
CA SER A 149 14.76 0.55 8.21
C SER A 149 13.73 -0.50 7.81
N GLN A 150 12.65 -0.05 7.17
CA GLN A 150 11.61 -0.94 6.63
C GLN A 150 12.13 -1.91 5.55
N ILE A 151 13.30 -1.66 4.96
CA ILE A 151 13.97 -2.65 4.11
C ILE A 151 14.21 -3.95 4.89
N PHE A 152 14.55 -3.83 6.17
CA PHE A 152 14.78 -4.99 7.04
C PHE A 152 13.47 -5.74 7.30
N ASP A 153 12.37 -5.03 7.50
CA ASP A 153 11.02 -5.60 7.69
C ASP A 153 10.62 -6.46 6.49
N PHE A 154 10.83 -5.95 5.26
CA PHE A 154 10.53 -6.69 4.05
C PHE A 154 11.45 -7.92 3.87
N LEU A 155 12.69 -7.83 4.35
CA LEU A 155 13.64 -8.95 4.36
C LEU A 155 13.18 -10.05 5.32
N GLU A 156 12.89 -9.69 6.57
CA GLU A 156 12.43 -10.59 7.63
C GLU A 156 11.06 -11.21 7.31
N ALA A 157 10.15 -10.45 6.69
CA ALA A 157 8.85 -10.96 6.26
C ALA A 157 8.92 -11.82 4.98
N ASN A 158 10.11 -11.97 4.38
CA ASN A 158 10.31 -12.62 3.08
C ASN A 158 9.38 -12.06 1.97
N ASP A 159 9.13 -10.75 2.03
CA ASP A 159 8.34 -10.02 1.02
C ASP A 159 9.25 -9.62 -0.13
N HIS A 160 9.47 -10.56 -1.06
CA HIS A 160 10.29 -10.32 -2.24
C HIS A 160 9.84 -9.11 -3.07
N VAL A 161 8.54 -8.77 -3.08
CA VAL A 161 8.03 -7.69 -3.93
C VAL A 161 8.37 -6.35 -3.31
N SER A 162 8.02 -6.14 -2.04
CA SER A 162 8.30 -4.90 -1.33
C SER A 162 9.80 -4.72 -1.11
N LEU A 163 10.54 -5.81 -0.84
CA LEU A 163 12.00 -5.77 -0.73
C LEU A 163 12.66 -5.37 -2.05
N ALA A 164 12.24 -5.95 -3.19
CA ALA A 164 12.74 -5.56 -4.50
C ALA A 164 12.49 -4.08 -4.79
N ASP A 165 11.29 -3.61 -4.49
CA ASP A 165 10.93 -2.22 -4.74
C ASP A 165 11.72 -1.26 -3.85
N ALA A 166 11.85 -1.56 -2.56
CA ALA A 166 12.62 -0.74 -1.64
C ALA A 166 14.10 -0.70 -2.05
N ILE A 167 14.70 -1.83 -2.45
CA ILE A 167 16.06 -1.90 -2.98
C ILE A 167 16.20 -1.10 -4.28
N ASP A 168 15.27 -1.25 -5.21
CA ASP A 168 15.33 -0.56 -6.51
C ASP A 168 15.12 0.95 -6.33
N GLY A 169 14.19 1.36 -5.49
CA GLY A 169 13.93 2.77 -5.21
C GLY A 169 15.06 3.45 -4.44
N SER A 170 15.71 2.74 -3.54
CA SER A 170 16.80 3.29 -2.75
C SER A 170 18.16 3.24 -3.46
N ASP A 171 18.29 2.32 -4.42
CA ASP A 171 19.54 1.94 -5.08
C ASP A 171 20.68 1.58 -4.11
N VAL A 172 20.35 1.06 -2.93
CA VAL A 172 21.33 0.58 -1.95
C VAL A 172 22.27 -0.47 -2.54
N SER A 173 23.54 -0.43 -2.12
CA SER A 173 24.55 -1.40 -2.52
C SER A 173 24.47 -2.68 -1.67
N GLU A 174 25.19 -3.72 -2.08
CA GLU A 174 25.27 -4.95 -1.30
C GLU A 174 25.94 -4.68 0.05
N GLU A 175 27.00 -3.88 0.05
CA GLU A 175 27.77 -3.44 1.22
C GLU A 175 26.93 -2.62 2.20
N TRP A 176 26.00 -1.81 1.69
CA TRP A 176 25.06 -1.07 2.54
C TRP A 176 24.28 -2.04 3.44
N GLY A 177 23.82 -3.16 2.91
CA GLY A 177 23.11 -4.16 3.71
C GLY A 177 23.99 -4.77 4.79
N TYR A 178 25.26 -5.06 4.51
CA TYR A 178 26.20 -5.56 5.52
C TYR A 178 26.47 -4.59 6.66
N GLN A 179 26.31 -3.29 6.41
CA GLN A 179 26.57 -2.25 7.39
C GLN A 179 25.32 -1.85 8.19
N ASN A 180 24.13 -2.02 7.61
CA ASN A 180 22.89 -1.45 8.15
C ASN A 180 21.82 -2.50 8.50
N LEU A 181 21.97 -3.76 8.08
CA LEU A 181 21.00 -4.83 8.32
C LEU A 181 21.62 -5.96 9.12
N ASP A 182 20.82 -6.60 9.98
CA ASP A 182 21.18 -7.87 10.59
C ASP A 182 20.91 -9.01 9.61
N LEU A 183 21.95 -9.43 8.89
CA LEU A 183 21.87 -10.49 7.88
C LEU A 183 22.22 -11.88 8.43
N ASP A 184 22.35 -12.04 9.75
CA ASP A 184 22.69 -13.33 10.34
C ASP A 184 21.44 -14.19 10.59
N GLY A 185 21.51 -15.45 10.20
CA GLY A 185 20.42 -16.41 10.37
C GLY A 185 19.34 -16.34 9.30
N GLY A 186 18.21 -16.99 9.61
CA GLY A 186 17.03 -17.02 8.75
C GLY A 186 16.07 -15.85 9.00
N ILE A 187 15.10 -15.73 8.10
CA ILE A 187 13.94 -14.86 8.27
C ILE A 187 13.09 -15.21 9.51
N ASP A 188 12.26 -14.27 9.95
CA ASP A 188 11.33 -14.43 11.08
C ASP A 188 10.14 -15.37 10.77
N LEU A 189 10.41 -16.67 10.88
CA LEU A 189 9.40 -17.72 10.69
C LEU A 189 8.32 -17.70 11.77
N GLU A 190 8.67 -17.37 13.01
CA GLU A 190 7.72 -17.33 14.13
C GLU A 190 6.65 -16.26 13.88
N TRP A 191 7.07 -15.06 13.43
CA TRP A 191 6.14 -14.02 13.04
C TRP A 191 5.29 -14.44 11.84
N ALA A 192 5.88 -15.06 10.81
CA ALA A 192 5.12 -15.50 9.63
C ALA A 192 4.04 -16.54 10.00
N GLU A 193 4.37 -17.52 10.84
CA GLU A 193 3.41 -18.51 11.34
C GLU A 193 2.32 -17.87 12.21
N TRP A 194 2.71 -17.00 13.13
CA TRP A 194 1.78 -16.25 13.97
C TRP A 194 0.82 -15.41 13.11
N LYS A 195 1.35 -14.66 12.14
CA LYS A 195 0.57 -13.81 11.24
C LYS A 195 -0.41 -14.64 10.41
N ASN A 196 0.05 -15.77 9.89
CA ASN A 196 -0.80 -16.71 9.15
C ASN A 196 -1.92 -17.29 10.00
N SER A 197 -1.66 -17.57 11.29
CA SER A 197 -2.71 -18.05 12.20
C SER A 197 -3.84 -17.01 12.35
N LEU A 198 -3.48 -15.73 12.49
CA LEU A 198 -4.45 -14.64 12.54
C LEU A 198 -5.19 -14.44 11.21
N ILE A 199 -4.49 -14.53 10.07
CA ILE A 199 -5.11 -14.44 8.75
C ILE A 199 -6.10 -15.59 8.54
N LEU A 200 -5.78 -16.80 8.96
CA LEU A 200 -6.69 -17.94 8.85
C LEU A 200 -7.92 -17.81 9.76
N GLU A 201 -7.75 -17.26 10.96
CA GLU A 201 -8.87 -16.97 11.87
C GLU A 201 -9.86 -15.95 11.27
N HIS A 202 -9.37 -14.97 10.52
CA HIS A 202 -10.16 -13.84 10.03
C HIS A 202 -10.49 -13.87 8.51
N GLY A 203 -9.81 -14.73 7.72
CA GLY A 203 -9.75 -14.64 6.25
C GLY A 203 -10.83 -15.38 5.45
N GLY A 204 -11.77 -16.05 6.11
CA GLY A 204 -12.85 -16.78 5.41
C GLY A 204 -12.33 -17.93 4.53
N ARG A 205 -12.96 -18.23 3.37
CA ARG A 205 -12.60 -19.38 2.50
C ARG A 205 -11.57 -19.07 1.41
N ALA A 206 -11.07 -17.85 1.30
CA ALA A 206 -10.27 -17.38 0.16
C ALA A 206 -8.74 -17.41 0.37
N VAL A 207 -8.25 -18.12 1.40
CA VAL A 207 -6.99 -17.77 2.10
C VAL A 207 -5.71 -18.41 1.52
N PHE A 208 -5.80 -19.35 0.58
CA PHE A 208 -4.62 -20.18 0.25
C PHE A 208 -3.50 -19.45 -0.51
N TYR A 209 -3.77 -18.31 -1.15
CA TYR A 209 -2.76 -17.53 -1.89
C TYR A 209 -2.31 -16.25 -1.17
N ASP A 210 -2.82 -16.01 0.04
CA ASP A 210 -2.70 -14.72 0.75
C ASP A 210 -1.93 -14.84 2.08
N LEU A 211 -1.14 -15.91 2.26
CA LEU A 211 -0.35 -16.14 3.49
C LEU A 211 1.09 -15.61 3.34
N CYS A 212 1.67 -15.22 4.47
CA CYS A 212 3.12 -14.99 4.61
C CYS A 212 3.88 -16.29 4.30
N SER A 213 5.04 -16.18 3.67
CA SER A 213 5.89 -17.33 3.41
C SER A 213 6.45 -17.88 4.73
N THR A 214 6.27 -19.18 4.96
CA THR A 214 6.88 -19.92 6.10
C THR A 214 8.07 -20.77 5.66
N GLN A 215 8.57 -20.56 4.44
CA GLN A 215 9.77 -21.24 3.97
C GLN A 215 11.00 -20.60 4.58
N TYR A 216 11.86 -21.38 5.23
CA TYR A 216 13.17 -20.90 5.67
C TYR A 216 13.97 -20.35 4.49
N VAL A 217 14.48 -19.13 4.67
CA VAL A 217 15.41 -18.47 3.76
C VAL A 217 16.50 -17.83 4.59
N ASP A 218 17.76 -18.02 4.19
CA ASP A 218 18.89 -17.32 4.80
C ASP A 218 18.87 -15.83 4.40
N LYS A 219 18.92 -14.93 5.38
CA LYS A 219 18.79 -13.47 5.15
C LYS A 219 19.89 -12.92 4.27
N ARG A 220 21.12 -13.41 4.46
CA ARG A 220 22.29 -12.98 3.69
C ARG A 220 22.17 -13.41 2.24
N GLU A 221 21.77 -14.66 1.98
CA GLU A 221 21.52 -15.16 0.63
C GLU A 221 20.38 -14.41 -0.06
N LEU A 222 19.27 -14.18 0.66
CA LEU A 222 18.14 -13.39 0.15
C LEU A 222 18.60 -11.99 -0.26
N TRP A 223 19.26 -11.26 0.65
CA TRP A 223 19.78 -9.91 0.40
C TRP A 223 20.68 -9.87 -0.84
N GLN A 224 21.69 -10.74 -0.92
CA GLN A 224 22.60 -10.82 -2.06
C GLN A 224 21.84 -11.08 -3.37
N SER A 225 20.92 -12.03 -3.35
CA SER A 225 20.13 -12.39 -4.54
C SER A 225 19.29 -11.21 -5.03
N MET A 226 18.75 -10.40 -4.10
CA MET A 226 17.90 -9.26 -4.40
C MET A 226 18.71 -8.07 -4.92
N VAL A 227 19.81 -7.70 -4.27
CA VAL A 227 20.62 -6.55 -4.71
C VAL A 227 21.37 -6.81 -6.01
N ARG A 228 21.92 -8.01 -6.22
CA ARG A 228 22.68 -8.33 -7.45
C ARG A 228 21.81 -8.35 -8.71
N ARG A 229 20.49 -8.51 -8.57
CA ARG A 229 19.53 -8.59 -9.68
C ARG A 229 18.82 -7.27 -10.01
N LYS A 230 19.19 -6.14 -9.38
CA LYS A 230 18.60 -4.80 -9.63
C LYS A 230 18.44 -4.48 -11.11
N GLY A 231 19.52 -4.64 -11.89
CA GLY A 231 19.52 -4.32 -13.32
C GLY A 231 18.52 -5.10 -14.17
N GLY A 232 18.15 -6.32 -13.73
CA GLY A 232 17.15 -7.16 -14.40
C GLY A 232 15.70 -6.78 -14.09
N ARG A 233 15.44 -6.08 -12.98
CA ARG A 233 14.08 -5.67 -12.57
C ARG A 233 13.60 -4.37 -13.22
N ARG A 234 14.49 -3.65 -13.88
CA ARG A 234 14.21 -2.38 -14.57
C ARG A 234 13.12 -2.52 -15.64
N GLY A 235 12.98 -3.70 -16.24
CA GLY A 235 12.00 -3.96 -17.29
C GLY A 235 12.38 -3.30 -18.62
N TRP A 236 11.50 -3.43 -19.62
CA TRP A 236 11.76 -2.95 -20.98
C TRP A 236 11.41 -1.48 -21.20
N THR A 237 10.64 -0.87 -20.29
CA THR A 237 10.18 0.52 -20.41
C THR A 237 11.17 1.55 -19.88
N GLN A 238 12.21 1.10 -19.16
CA GLN A 238 13.19 1.97 -18.52
C GLN A 238 14.55 1.81 -19.23
N PRO A 239 14.98 2.79 -20.04
CA PRO A 239 16.21 2.68 -20.83
C PRO A 239 17.45 2.62 -19.92
N HIS A 240 18.40 1.75 -20.30
CA HIS A 240 19.56 1.43 -19.47
C HIS A 240 20.46 2.64 -19.23
N GLU A 241 20.56 3.53 -20.22
CA GLU A 241 21.42 4.71 -20.17
C GLU A 241 20.95 5.74 -19.15
N LEU A 242 19.65 5.77 -18.85
CA LEU A 242 19.06 6.73 -17.91
C LEU A 242 18.87 6.14 -16.51
N PHE A 243 18.41 4.89 -16.43
CA PHE A 243 17.99 4.28 -15.18
C PHE A 243 19.04 3.30 -14.63
N ALA A 244 19.43 3.47 -13.36
CA ALA A 244 20.25 2.53 -12.60
C ALA A 244 19.44 1.29 -12.18
N THR A 245 18.19 1.51 -11.76
CA THR A 245 17.27 0.47 -11.27
C THR A 245 15.90 0.62 -11.92
N ARG A 246 14.88 -0.08 -11.41
CA ARG A 246 13.48 0.12 -11.84
C ARG A 246 12.94 1.53 -11.59
N PHE A 247 13.40 2.19 -10.52
CA PHE A 247 12.82 3.45 -10.06
C PHE A 247 13.81 4.62 -10.05
N ARG A 248 15.11 4.37 -10.28
CA ARG A 248 16.16 5.37 -10.04
C ARG A 248 17.00 5.64 -11.26
N LEU A 249 17.27 6.93 -11.47
CA LEU A 249 18.22 7.39 -12.48
C LEU A 249 19.65 7.22 -11.97
N HIS A 250 20.59 7.07 -12.90
CA HIS A 250 22.01 7.07 -12.55
C HIS A 250 22.41 8.38 -11.86
N GLY A 251 23.12 8.27 -10.73
CA GLY A 251 23.65 9.43 -10.00
C GLY A 251 22.64 10.21 -9.16
N SER A 252 21.37 9.79 -9.08
CA SER A 252 20.39 10.43 -8.20
C SER A 252 20.74 10.21 -6.72
N PRO A 253 20.66 11.23 -5.86
CA PRO A 253 21.00 11.13 -4.44
C PRO A 253 19.95 10.31 -3.68
N PRO A 254 20.29 9.55 -2.62
CA PRO A 254 19.35 8.70 -1.89
C PRO A 254 18.02 9.41 -1.54
N PRO A 255 16.87 8.74 -1.71
CA PRO A 255 15.55 9.39 -1.62
C PRO A 255 15.23 9.96 -0.24
N TRP A 256 15.82 9.43 0.83
CA TRP A 256 15.68 9.95 2.20
C TRP A 256 16.63 11.11 2.54
N LEU A 257 17.52 11.51 1.63
CA LEU A 257 18.38 12.69 1.79
C LEU A 257 17.83 13.94 1.09
N GLU A 258 16.85 13.76 0.21
CA GLU A 258 16.12 14.88 -0.37
C GLU A 258 14.97 15.26 0.57
N GLU A 259 14.92 16.51 1.03
CA GLU A 259 13.66 17.09 1.53
C GLU A 259 12.70 17.14 0.34
N SER A 260 12.00 16.04 0.10
CA SER A 260 11.01 15.97 -0.95
C SER A 260 9.64 16.24 -0.34
N ASP A 261 8.85 17.11 -0.97
CA ASP A 261 7.46 17.33 -0.58
C ASP A 261 6.63 16.02 -0.63
N ALA A 262 7.14 14.96 -1.27
CA ALA A 262 6.54 13.64 -1.37
C ALA A 262 6.68 12.77 -0.09
N CYS A 263 7.32 13.27 0.99
CA CYS A 263 7.36 12.65 2.34
C CYS A 263 7.14 13.69 3.46
#